data_AF-A0ABD2TK93-F1
#
_entry.id   AF-A0ABD2TK93-F1
#
_cell.length_a   1.000
_cell.length_b   1.000
_cell.length_c   1.000
_cell.angle_alpha   90.00
_cell.angle_beta   90.00
_cell.angle_gamma   90.00
#
_symmetry.space_group_name_H-M   'P 1'
#
loop_
_entity.id
_entity.type
_entity.pdbx_description
1 polymer ?
#
loop_
_entity_poly.entity_id
_entity_poly.type
_entity_poly.pdbx_seq_one_letter_code
_entity_poly.pdbx_strand_id
1 'polypeptide(L)'
;VDTMIVQAISLLDDLDKELNTYAMRVREWYGWHFPELAKIVQDNILYAKAVKLMGDRTNAAKLDFSEILPEEVEAALKEASMISMGTEVSDLDLENIKDLCTQVLSFSEYRAQLYDYLKSRMNTIAPNLTALVGELVGARLIAHGGSLMNLAKQPGSTVQILGAEKALFRALKTKHATPKYGLIYHASLIGQAAPKHKGKISRSLAAKTALAIRYDALADS
;
A
#
# COMPACT_ATOMS: atom_id res chain seq x y z
N VAL A 1 2.77 -14.99 19.25
CA VAL A 1 1.76 -15.00 18.17
C VAL A 1 1.74 -13.64 17.47
N ASP A 2 1.72 -12.55 18.23
CA ASP A 2 1.73 -11.17 17.72
C ASP A 2 2.96 -10.82 16.87
N THR A 3 4.09 -11.50 17.09
CA THR A 3 5.31 -11.34 16.30
C THR A 3 5.09 -11.60 14.81
N MET A 4 4.17 -12.51 14.46
CA MET A 4 3.82 -12.80 13.06
C MET A 4 3.05 -11.64 12.41
N ILE A 5 2.23 -10.91 13.17
CA ILE A 5 1.56 -9.69 12.67
C ILE A 5 2.61 -8.63 12.36
N VAL A 6 3.58 -8.43 13.27
CA VAL A 6 4.66 -7.44 13.09
C VAL A 6 5.47 -7.75 11.83
N GLN A 7 5.85 -9.01 11.63
CA GLN A 7 6.57 -9.42 10.42
C GLN A 7 5.71 -9.26 9.16
N ALA A 8 4.43 -9.64 9.21
CA ALA A 8 3.53 -9.55 8.06
C ALA A 8 3.30 -8.10 7.61
N ILE A 9 3.12 -7.14 8.53
CA ILE A 9 2.93 -5.73 8.15
C ILE A 9 4.22 -5.10 7.65
N SER A 10 5.38 -5.43 8.24
CA SER A 10 6.68 -4.98 7.72
C SER A 10 6.92 -5.51 6.32
N LEU A 11 6.65 -6.79 6.08
CA LEU A 11 6.76 -7.39 4.76
C LEU A 11 5.80 -6.74 3.75
N LEU A 12 4.58 -6.37 4.17
CA LEU A 12 3.62 -5.69 3.30
C LEU A 12 4.11 -4.28 2.91
N ASP A 13 4.65 -3.51 3.87
CA ASP A 13 5.21 -2.18 3.59
C ASP A 13 6.48 -2.28 2.70
N ASP A 14 7.32 -3.31 2.88
CA ASP A 14 8.49 -3.58 2.02
C ASP A 14 8.07 -3.98 0.59
N LEU A 15 7.10 -4.88 0.47
CA LEU A 15 6.53 -5.29 -0.82
C LEU A 15 5.93 -4.11 -1.58
N ASP A 16 5.23 -3.19 -0.92
CA ASP A 16 4.69 -1.98 -1.56
C ASP A 16 5.81 -1.11 -2.17
N LYS A 17 6.94 -0.98 -1.46
CA LYS A 17 8.09 -0.21 -1.94
C LYS A 17 8.82 -0.90 -3.08
N GLU A 18 9.02 -2.21 -2.98
CA GLU A 18 9.66 -3.03 -4.01
C GLU A 18 8.81 -3.09 -5.27
N LEU A 19 7.50 -3.33 -5.15
CA LEU A 19 6.56 -3.34 -6.27
C LEU A 19 6.60 -2.02 -7.04
N ASN A 20 6.61 -0.88 -6.33
CA ASN A 20 6.73 0.42 -7.00
C ASN A 20 8.08 0.59 -7.72
N THR A 21 9.17 0.12 -7.12
CA THR A 21 10.51 0.20 -7.72
C THR A 21 10.62 -0.68 -8.95
N TYR A 22 10.12 -1.92 -8.89
CA TYR A 22 10.07 -2.82 -10.04
C TYR A 22 9.15 -2.31 -11.14
N ALA A 23 7.98 -1.76 -10.79
CA ALA A 23 7.07 -1.17 -11.77
C ALA A 23 7.70 0.03 -12.51
N MET A 24 8.40 0.91 -11.78
CA MET A 24 9.13 2.01 -12.41
C MET A 24 10.26 1.48 -13.31
N ARG A 25 10.95 0.42 -12.91
CA ARG A 25 11.98 -0.22 -13.75
C ARG A 25 11.39 -0.81 -15.04
N VAL A 26 10.25 -1.49 -14.97
CA VAL A 26 9.54 -2.03 -16.15
C VAL A 26 9.18 -0.89 -17.11
N ARG A 27 8.71 0.25 -16.60
CA ARG A 27 8.38 1.42 -17.41
C ARG A 27 9.58 2.04 -18.10
N GLU A 28 10.69 2.20 -17.39
CA GLU A 28 11.93 2.71 -17.98
C GLU A 28 12.47 1.75 -19.05
N TRP A 29 12.43 0.45 -18.78
CA TRP A 29 12.99 -0.56 -19.67
C TRP A 29 12.16 -0.71 -20.95
N TYR A 30 10.84 -0.88 -20.82
CA TYR A 30 9.95 -0.96 -21.98
C TYR A 30 9.74 0.42 -22.65
N GLY A 31 10.01 1.52 -21.95
CA GLY A 31 9.95 2.88 -22.49
C GLY A 31 10.91 3.13 -23.64
N TRP A 32 12.01 2.36 -23.77
CA TRP A 32 12.88 2.41 -24.95
C TRP A 32 12.17 1.87 -26.21
N HIS A 33 11.34 0.84 -26.05
CA HIS A 33 10.57 0.24 -27.14
C HIS A 33 9.27 0.98 -27.43
N PHE A 34 8.55 1.41 -26.39
CA PHE A 34 7.26 2.09 -26.53
C PHE A 34 7.06 3.17 -25.43
N PRO A 35 7.60 4.38 -25.63
CA PRO A 35 7.57 5.45 -24.61
C PRO A 35 6.16 6.03 -24.37
N GLU A 36 5.28 5.96 -25.36
CA GLU A 36 3.93 6.53 -25.29
C GLU A 36 3.01 5.76 -24.35
N LEU A 37 3.24 4.44 -24.17
CA LEU A 37 2.47 3.62 -23.25
C LEU A 37 2.51 4.14 -21.81
N ALA A 38 3.67 4.66 -21.39
CA ALA A 38 3.85 5.17 -20.03
C ALA A 38 3.03 6.44 -19.77
N LYS A 39 2.70 7.19 -20.82
CA LYS A 39 1.82 8.38 -20.73
C LYS A 39 0.34 8.00 -20.72
N ILE A 40 -0.01 6.97 -21.48
CA ILE A 40 -1.39 6.49 -21.63
C ILE A 40 -1.84 5.73 -20.37
N VAL A 41 -1.02 4.80 -19.89
CA VAL A 41 -1.37 3.93 -18.74
C VAL A 41 -0.60 4.35 -17.49
N GLN A 42 -1.28 5.12 -16.63
CA GLN A 42 -0.72 5.59 -15.36
C GLN A 42 -0.67 4.54 -14.25
N ASP A 43 -1.49 3.48 -14.34
CA ASP A 43 -1.45 2.38 -13.38
C ASP A 43 -0.29 1.42 -13.70
N ASN A 44 0.55 1.16 -12.70
CA ASN A 44 1.71 0.29 -12.78
C ASN A 44 1.32 -1.17 -13.10
N ILE A 45 0.22 -1.65 -12.50
CA ILE A 45 -0.19 -3.05 -12.63
C ILE A 45 -0.81 -3.28 -14.01
N LEU A 46 -1.67 -2.36 -14.46
CA LEU A 46 -2.25 -2.42 -15.81
C LEU A 46 -1.17 -2.29 -16.88
N TYR A 47 -0.15 -1.45 -16.65
CA TYR A 47 1.01 -1.33 -17.53
C TYR A 47 1.73 -2.69 -17.68
N ALA A 48 2.05 -3.36 -16.57
CA ALA A 48 2.71 -4.66 -16.62
C ALA A 48 1.86 -5.74 -17.33
N LYS A 49 0.53 -5.73 -17.14
CA LYS A 49 -0.39 -6.63 -17.86
C LYS A 49 -0.41 -6.34 -19.36
N ALA A 50 -0.48 -5.06 -19.76
CA ALA A 50 -0.50 -4.63 -21.15
C ALA A 50 0.81 -5.01 -21.87
N VAL A 51 1.97 -4.74 -21.24
CA VAL A 51 3.28 -5.11 -21.80
C VAL A 51 3.41 -6.62 -21.97
N LYS A 52 2.95 -7.41 -20.99
CA LYS A 52 2.98 -8.88 -21.05
C LYS A 52 2.17 -9.43 -22.23
N LEU A 53 0.99 -8.88 -22.51
CA LEU A 53 0.16 -9.31 -23.64
C LEU A 53 0.67 -8.80 -24.98
N MET A 54 1.00 -7.50 -25.06
CA MET A 54 1.38 -6.83 -26.30
C MET A 54 2.69 -7.41 -26.86
N GLY A 55 3.72 -7.55 -26.01
CA GLY A 55 5.05 -7.91 -26.44
C GLY A 55 5.64 -6.89 -27.42
N ASP A 56 5.41 -7.11 -28.71
CA ASP A 56 5.86 -6.24 -29.80
C ASP A 56 4.79 -5.24 -30.25
N ARG A 57 5.28 -4.08 -30.72
CA ARG A 57 4.46 -3.06 -31.40
C ARG A 57 3.63 -3.61 -32.56
N THR A 58 4.13 -4.60 -33.29
CA THR A 58 3.44 -5.21 -34.43
C THR A 58 2.27 -6.10 -34.02
N ASN A 59 2.32 -6.70 -32.83
CA ASN A 59 1.26 -7.53 -32.29
C ASN A 59 0.18 -6.72 -31.57
N ALA A 60 0.47 -5.45 -31.23
CA ALA A 60 -0.49 -4.54 -30.61
C ALA A 60 -1.76 -4.31 -31.44
N ALA A 61 -1.65 -4.34 -32.77
CA ALA A 61 -2.78 -4.15 -33.67
C ALA A 61 -3.68 -5.39 -33.78
N LYS A 62 -3.20 -6.58 -33.40
CA LYS A 62 -3.90 -7.87 -33.56
C LYS A 62 -4.55 -8.36 -32.27
N LEU A 63 -4.13 -7.84 -31.13
CA LEU A 63 -4.58 -8.28 -29.81
C LEU A 63 -5.67 -7.33 -29.30
N ASP A 64 -6.71 -7.92 -28.70
CA ASP A 64 -7.75 -7.19 -27.99
C ASP A 64 -7.32 -7.00 -26.53
N PHE A 65 -7.36 -5.77 -26.04
CA PHE A 65 -6.98 -5.40 -24.67
C PHE A 65 -8.18 -5.17 -23.76
N SER A 66 -9.38 -5.51 -24.21
CA SER A 66 -10.64 -5.15 -23.56
C SER A 66 -10.84 -5.79 -22.18
N GLU A 67 -10.11 -6.85 -21.83
CA GLU A 67 -10.11 -7.43 -20.48
C GLU A 67 -9.27 -6.65 -19.45
N ILE A 68 -8.36 -5.79 -19.90
CA ILE A 68 -7.38 -5.12 -19.02
C ILE A 68 -7.54 -3.61 -19.05
N LEU A 69 -7.88 -3.04 -20.21
CA LEU A 69 -7.97 -1.60 -20.42
C LEU A 69 -9.39 -1.20 -20.84
N PRO A 70 -9.88 -0.04 -20.40
CA PRO A 70 -11.09 0.56 -20.97
C PRO A 70 -10.92 0.83 -22.47
N GLU A 71 -12.02 0.75 -23.24
CA GLU A 71 -12.01 0.93 -24.70
C GLU A 71 -11.34 2.25 -25.15
N GLU A 72 -11.52 3.35 -24.40
CA GLU A 72 -10.88 4.64 -24.70
C GLU A 72 -9.34 4.56 -24.65
N VAL A 73 -8.81 3.81 -23.69
CA VAL A 73 -7.36 3.64 -23.48
C VAL A 73 -6.79 2.67 -24.50
N GLU A 74 -7.56 1.64 -24.87
CA GLU A 74 -7.19 0.68 -25.92
C GLU A 74 -7.08 1.34 -27.29
N ALA A 75 -8.04 2.20 -27.66
CA ALA A 75 -8.00 2.95 -28.93
C ALA A 75 -6.76 3.86 -28.99
N ALA A 76 -6.48 4.61 -27.92
CA ALA A 76 -5.30 5.45 -27.81
C ALA A 76 -3.99 4.64 -27.90
N LEU A 77 -3.96 3.44 -27.33
CA LEU A 77 -2.81 2.53 -27.40
C LEU A 77 -2.58 2.02 -28.83
N LYS A 78 -3.65 1.65 -29.54
CA LYS A 78 -3.57 1.21 -30.95
C LYS A 78 -3.10 2.35 -31.86
N GLU A 79 -3.60 3.56 -31.68
CA GLU A 79 -3.13 4.75 -32.42
C GLU A 79 -1.65 5.06 -32.13
N ALA A 80 -1.27 5.06 -30.85
CA ALA A 80 0.12 5.28 -30.42
C ALA A 80 1.06 4.19 -30.97
N SER A 81 0.61 2.94 -31.08
CA SER A 81 1.44 1.87 -31.65
C SER A 81 1.83 2.11 -33.11
N MET A 82 0.99 2.81 -33.88
CA MET A 82 1.25 3.14 -35.29
C MET A 82 2.17 4.34 -35.48
N ILE A 83 2.17 5.29 -34.53
CA ILE A 83 2.92 6.56 -34.62
C ILE A 83 4.20 6.52 -33.76
N SER A 84 4.43 5.42 -33.03
CA SER A 84 5.47 5.32 -32.01
C SER A 84 6.88 5.62 -32.52
N MET A 85 7.59 6.47 -31.78
CA MET A 85 9.01 6.78 -32.00
C MET A 85 10.00 5.85 -31.30
N GLY A 86 9.55 4.71 -30.74
CA GLY A 86 10.41 3.80 -30.00
C GLY A 86 11.36 2.96 -30.88
N THR A 87 12.44 2.43 -30.28
CA THR A 87 13.43 1.62 -30.98
C THR A 87 13.01 0.16 -31.05
N GLU A 88 13.41 -0.55 -32.11
CA GLU A 88 13.26 -2.01 -32.16
C GLU A 88 14.19 -2.64 -31.11
N VAL A 89 13.64 -3.63 -30.39
CA VAL A 89 14.32 -4.33 -29.29
C VAL A 89 14.43 -5.79 -29.69
N SER A 90 15.49 -6.47 -29.25
CA SER A 90 15.69 -7.88 -29.58
C SER A 90 14.65 -8.77 -28.89
N ASP A 91 14.33 -9.91 -29.50
CA ASP A 91 13.40 -10.89 -28.92
C ASP A 91 13.85 -11.37 -27.52
N LEU A 92 15.17 -11.49 -27.32
CA LEU A 92 15.77 -11.90 -26.06
C LEU A 92 15.56 -10.85 -24.96
N ASP A 93 15.68 -9.56 -25.29
CA ASP A 93 15.40 -8.48 -24.35
C ASP A 93 13.90 -8.38 -24.04
N LEU A 94 13.04 -8.61 -25.04
CA LEU A 94 11.59 -8.64 -24.86
C LEU A 94 11.14 -9.80 -23.96
N GLU A 95 11.76 -10.97 -24.06
CA GLU A 95 11.50 -12.10 -23.17
C GLU A 95 11.83 -11.74 -21.71
N ASN A 96 13.00 -11.14 -21.47
CA ASN A 96 13.40 -10.67 -20.14
C ASN A 96 12.43 -9.61 -19.57
N ILE A 97 11.92 -8.70 -20.41
CA ILE A 97 10.92 -7.71 -19.98
C ILE A 97 9.59 -8.39 -19.61
N LYS A 98 9.15 -9.39 -20.39
CA LYS A 98 7.94 -10.17 -20.10
C LYS A 98 8.07 -10.97 -18.80
N ASP A 99 9.23 -11.52 -18.53
CA ASP A 99 9.53 -12.22 -17.28
C ASP A 99 9.46 -11.27 -16.09
N LEU A 100 10.06 -10.08 -16.21
CA LEU A 100 9.95 -9.05 -15.17
C LEU A 100 8.50 -8.62 -14.94
N CYS A 101 7.70 -8.45 -16.01
CA CYS A 101 6.27 -8.17 -15.89
C CYS A 101 5.53 -9.30 -15.14
N THR A 102 5.87 -10.56 -15.41
CA THR A 102 5.28 -11.71 -14.72
C THR A 102 5.63 -11.71 -13.24
N GLN A 103 6.86 -11.35 -12.86
CA GLN A 103 7.25 -11.20 -11.46
C GLN A 103 6.52 -10.05 -10.75
N VAL A 104 6.32 -8.91 -11.43
CA VAL A 104 5.55 -7.80 -10.84
C VAL A 104 4.10 -8.21 -10.59
N LEU A 105 3.49 -8.96 -11.51
CA LEU A 105 2.13 -9.47 -11.34
C LEU A 105 2.04 -10.49 -10.21
N SER A 106 2.98 -11.43 -10.11
CA SER A 106 3.01 -12.41 -9.02
C SER A 106 3.20 -11.73 -7.66
N PHE A 107 4.03 -10.68 -7.56
CA PHE A 107 4.15 -9.88 -6.34
C PHE A 107 2.86 -9.14 -5.99
N SER A 108 2.14 -8.60 -6.98
CA SER A 108 0.85 -7.96 -6.73
C SER A 108 -0.19 -8.95 -6.20
N GLU A 109 -0.20 -10.18 -6.71
CA GLU A 109 -1.11 -11.24 -6.24
C GLU A 109 -0.71 -11.69 -4.83
N TYR A 110 0.57 -11.91 -4.58
CA TYR A 110 1.09 -12.28 -3.26
C TYR A 110 0.78 -11.20 -2.21
N ARG A 111 0.89 -9.92 -2.58
CA ARG A 111 0.49 -8.79 -1.73
C ARG A 111 -1.00 -8.88 -1.34
N ALA A 112 -1.88 -9.19 -2.28
CA ALA A 112 -3.31 -9.35 -1.98
C ALA A 112 -3.57 -10.52 -1.03
N GLN A 113 -2.90 -11.67 -1.27
CA GLN A 113 -2.99 -12.83 -0.38
C GLN A 113 -2.45 -12.53 1.03
N LEU A 114 -1.33 -11.80 1.13
CA LEU A 114 -0.75 -11.40 2.41
C LEU A 114 -1.67 -10.44 3.17
N TYR A 115 -2.36 -9.55 2.46
CA TYR A 115 -3.36 -8.66 3.04
C TYR A 115 -4.54 -9.45 3.63
N ASP A 116 -5.07 -10.43 2.91
CA ASP A 116 -6.15 -11.29 3.40
C ASP A 116 -5.71 -12.15 4.60
N TYR A 117 -4.48 -12.65 4.57
CA TYR A 117 -3.86 -13.32 5.71
C TYR A 117 -3.78 -12.40 6.93
N LEU A 118 -3.30 -11.17 6.77
CA LEU A 118 -3.21 -10.18 7.85
C LEU A 118 -4.60 -9.87 8.44
N LYS A 119 -5.61 -9.73 7.59
CA LYS A 119 -7.01 -9.49 8.00
C LYS A 119 -7.57 -10.63 8.84
N SER A 120 -7.38 -11.88 8.40
CA SER A 120 -7.79 -13.07 9.16
C SER A 120 -7.11 -13.13 10.54
N ARG A 121 -5.79 -12.92 10.56
CA ARG A 121 -5.01 -12.95 11.80
C ARG A 121 -5.38 -11.84 12.77
N MET A 122 -5.57 -10.62 12.28
CA MET A 122 -5.94 -9.50 13.13
C MET A 122 -7.30 -9.71 13.80
N ASN A 123 -8.29 -10.22 13.05
CA ASN A 123 -9.60 -10.54 13.63
C ASN A 123 -9.55 -11.64 14.69
N THR A 124 -8.58 -12.56 14.59
CA THR A 124 -8.38 -13.62 15.59
C THR A 124 -7.70 -13.09 16.87
N ILE A 125 -6.77 -12.13 16.74
CA ILE A 125 -5.92 -11.67 17.85
C ILE A 125 -6.49 -10.43 18.54
N ALA A 126 -7.00 -9.47 17.78
CA ALA A 126 -7.50 -8.20 18.30
C ALA A 126 -8.78 -7.75 17.54
N PRO A 127 -9.92 -8.43 17.79
CA PRO A 127 -11.17 -8.13 17.10
C PRO A 127 -11.71 -6.73 17.45
N ASN A 128 -11.58 -6.27 18.71
CA ASN A 128 -12.10 -4.97 19.11
C ASN A 128 -11.24 -3.81 18.57
N LEU A 129 -9.92 -3.97 18.55
CA LEU A 129 -9.02 -3.03 17.88
C LEU A 129 -9.36 -2.90 16.39
N THR A 130 -9.58 -4.02 15.73
CA THR A 130 -9.94 -4.08 14.30
C THR A 130 -11.24 -3.35 14.02
N ALA A 131 -12.27 -3.59 14.83
CA ALA A 131 -13.57 -2.94 14.69
C ALA A 131 -13.49 -1.40 14.85
N LEU A 132 -12.57 -0.89 15.67
CA LEU A 132 -12.45 0.55 15.91
C LEU A 132 -11.58 1.29 14.89
N VAL A 133 -10.42 0.74 14.52
CA VAL A 133 -9.40 1.48 13.77
C VAL A 133 -9.14 0.87 12.37
N GLY A 134 -9.61 -0.35 12.14
CA GLY A 134 -9.34 -1.15 10.94
C GLY A 134 -8.07 -2.00 11.06
N GLU A 135 -7.97 -3.00 10.19
CA GLU A 135 -6.94 -4.03 10.21
C GLU A 135 -5.54 -3.46 10.00
N LEU A 136 -5.36 -2.61 8.97
CA LEU A 136 -4.05 -2.05 8.61
C LEU A 136 -3.50 -1.11 9.69
N VAL A 137 -4.35 -0.22 10.20
CA VAL A 137 -3.92 0.74 11.22
C VAL A 137 -3.67 0.00 12.54
N GLY A 138 -4.51 -0.98 12.89
CA GLY A 138 -4.29 -1.87 14.04
C GLY A 138 -2.94 -2.61 13.94
N ALA A 139 -2.64 -3.20 12.79
CA ALA A 139 -1.36 -3.88 12.55
C ALA A 139 -0.15 -2.96 12.73
N ARG A 140 -0.22 -1.74 12.17
CA ARG A 140 0.85 -0.76 12.32
C ARG A 140 1.03 -0.29 13.77
N LEU A 141 -0.06 -0.16 14.53
CA LEU A 141 0.03 0.18 15.96
C LEU A 141 0.70 -0.94 16.77
N ILE A 142 0.36 -2.20 16.49
CA ILE A 142 1.00 -3.37 17.14
C ILE A 142 2.48 -3.45 16.76
N ALA A 143 2.82 -3.26 15.48
CA ALA A 143 4.21 -3.27 15.01
C ALA A 143 5.06 -2.18 15.67
N HIS A 144 4.55 -0.95 15.77
CA HIS A 144 5.26 0.13 16.45
C HIS A 144 5.35 -0.10 17.97
N GLY A 145 4.36 -0.75 18.57
CA GLY A 145 4.38 -1.19 19.97
C GLY A 145 5.26 -2.42 20.24
N GLY A 146 5.72 -3.12 19.20
CA GLY A 146 6.49 -4.37 19.26
C GLY A 146 5.68 -5.62 19.64
N SER A 147 4.71 -5.49 20.55
CA SER A 147 3.77 -6.56 20.91
C SER A 147 2.42 -5.98 21.36
N LEU A 148 1.37 -6.79 21.33
CA LEU A 148 0.04 -6.35 21.77
C LEU A 148 0.04 -5.99 23.27
N MET A 149 0.73 -6.79 24.08
CA MET A 149 0.89 -6.54 25.52
C MET A 149 1.65 -5.24 25.83
N ASN A 150 2.70 -4.92 25.07
CA ASN A 150 3.41 -3.65 25.26
C ASN A 150 2.55 -2.45 24.86
N LEU A 151 1.77 -2.60 23.78
CA LEU A 151 0.82 -1.58 23.36
C LEU A 151 -0.29 -1.36 24.40
N ALA A 152 -0.79 -2.42 25.05
CA ALA A 152 -1.81 -2.33 26.11
C ALA A 152 -1.35 -1.53 27.34
N LYS A 153 -0.06 -1.58 27.66
CA LYS A 153 0.55 -0.82 28.76
C LYS A 153 0.62 0.68 28.48
N GLN A 154 0.57 1.09 27.21
CA GLN A 154 0.65 2.51 26.85
C GLN A 154 -0.66 3.26 27.20
N PRO A 155 -0.57 4.55 27.57
CA PRO A 155 -1.75 5.38 27.74
C PRO A 155 -2.34 5.82 26.40
N GLY A 156 -3.62 6.18 26.37
CA GLY A 156 -4.30 6.64 25.16
C GLY A 156 -3.68 7.89 24.52
N SER A 157 -3.02 8.76 25.30
CA SER A 157 -2.29 9.91 24.78
C SER A 157 -1.06 9.51 23.95
N THR A 158 -0.35 8.45 24.35
CA THR A 158 0.77 7.88 23.57
C THR A 158 0.25 7.21 22.31
N VAL A 159 -0.82 6.43 22.42
CA VAL A 159 -1.49 5.79 21.27
C VAL A 159 -1.96 6.82 20.23
N GLN A 160 -2.42 7.99 20.66
CA GLN A 160 -2.83 9.10 19.78
C GLN A 160 -1.71 9.63 18.87
N ILE A 161 -0.49 9.73 19.41
CA ILE A 161 0.67 10.36 18.76
C ILE A 161 1.71 9.34 18.27
N LEU A 162 1.39 8.05 18.37
CA LEU A 162 2.25 6.95 17.95
C LEU A 162 2.66 7.11 16.47
N GLY A 163 3.95 6.98 16.16
CA GLY A 163 4.51 7.22 14.82
C GLY A 163 4.78 8.68 14.45
N ALA A 164 4.32 9.67 15.25
CA ALA A 164 4.68 11.09 15.08
C ALA A 164 5.80 11.55 16.04
N GLU A 165 6.54 10.60 16.62
CA GLU A 165 7.53 10.83 17.69
C GLU A 165 8.61 11.83 17.29
N LYS A 166 9.16 11.74 16.06
CA LYS A 166 10.17 12.68 15.56
C LYS A 166 9.65 14.12 15.58
N ALA A 167 8.40 14.34 15.15
CA ALA A 167 7.77 15.65 15.16
C ALA A 167 7.44 16.11 16.59
N LEU A 168 6.98 15.19 17.44
CA LEU A 168 6.69 15.43 18.85
C LEU A 168 7.94 15.88 19.62
N PHE A 169 9.04 15.13 19.54
CA PHE A 169 10.27 15.46 20.25
C PHE A 169 10.91 16.74 19.72
N ARG A 170 10.81 17.01 18.41
CA ARG A 170 11.24 18.28 17.83
C ARG A 170 10.43 19.46 18.40
N ALA A 171 9.10 19.33 18.45
CA ALA A 171 8.22 20.36 18.98
C ALA A 171 8.48 20.63 20.47
N LEU A 172 8.70 19.58 21.28
CA LEU A 172 9.03 19.71 22.69
C LEU A 172 10.37 20.43 22.92
N LYS A 173 11.41 20.10 22.14
CA LYS A 173 12.72 20.75 22.23
C LYS A 173 12.66 22.24 21.86
N THR A 174 11.83 22.59 20.89
CA THR A 174 11.70 23.95 20.35
C THR A 174 10.55 24.76 20.97
N LYS A 175 9.83 24.18 21.95
CA LYS A 175 8.59 24.73 22.55
C LYS A 175 7.53 25.13 21.51
N HIS A 176 7.48 24.43 20.39
CA HIS A 176 6.45 24.59 19.36
C HIS A 176 5.24 23.68 19.63
N ALA A 177 4.16 23.90 18.87
CA ALA A 177 2.95 23.10 18.96
C ALA A 177 3.21 21.62 18.61
N THR A 178 2.72 20.72 19.46
CA THR A 178 2.86 19.28 19.28
C THR A 178 1.92 18.73 18.20
N PRO A 179 2.27 17.62 17.53
CA PRO A 179 1.39 16.97 16.58
C PRO A 179 0.12 16.44 17.28
N LYS A 180 -1.03 16.57 16.60
CA LYS A 180 -2.36 16.18 17.15
C LYS A 180 -2.75 14.74 16.82
N TYR A 181 -2.01 14.08 15.94
CA TYR A 181 -2.30 12.74 15.41
C TYR A 181 -0.99 12.09 14.94
N GLY A 182 -0.91 10.77 15.05
CA GLY A 182 0.12 9.92 14.48
C GLY A 182 -0.47 8.92 13.48
N LEU A 183 -0.15 7.63 13.63
CA LEU A 183 -0.62 6.54 12.77
C LEU A 183 -2.16 6.44 12.69
N ILE A 184 -2.86 6.83 13.76
CA ILE A 184 -4.33 6.81 13.84
C ILE A 184 -4.98 7.76 12.82
N TYR A 185 -4.25 8.73 12.26
CA TYR A 185 -4.77 9.63 11.23
C TYR A 185 -5.39 8.91 10.02
N HIS A 186 -4.86 7.73 9.67
CA HIS A 186 -5.34 6.92 8.56
C HIS A 186 -6.57 6.05 8.89
N ALA A 187 -7.09 6.13 10.12
CA ALA A 187 -8.33 5.45 10.49
C ALA A 187 -9.53 6.08 9.77
N SER A 188 -10.47 5.24 9.32
CA SER A 188 -11.68 5.66 8.58
C SER A 188 -12.47 6.75 9.32
N LEU A 189 -12.65 6.61 10.64
CA LEU A 189 -13.34 7.58 11.51
C LEU A 189 -12.72 8.99 11.49
N ILE A 190 -11.40 9.11 11.38
CA ILE A 190 -10.71 10.40 11.30
C ILE A 190 -10.71 10.94 9.87
N GLY A 191 -10.63 10.04 8.88
CA GLY A 191 -10.69 10.38 7.46
C GLY A 191 -12.00 11.09 7.09
N GLN A 192 -13.12 10.61 7.59
CA GLN A 192 -14.46 11.15 7.32
C GLN A 192 -14.77 12.47 8.04
N ALA A 193 -14.02 12.80 9.11
CA ALA A 193 -14.28 13.99 9.90
C ALA A 193 -13.76 15.29 9.25
N ALA A 194 -14.49 16.38 9.43
CA ALA A 194 -14.04 17.70 8.98
C ALA A 194 -12.73 18.13 9.67
N PRO A 195 -11.82 18.88 9.00
CA PRO A 195 -10.47 19.19 9.51
C PRO A 195 -10.45 19.80 10.92
N LYS A 196 -11.43 20.64 11.27
CA LYS A 196 -11.58 21.26 12.59
C LYS A 196 -11.85 20.25 13.72
N HIS A 197 -12.53 19.14 13.40
CA HIS A 197 -12.95 18.12 14.37
C HIS A 197 -12.00 16.92 14.45
N LYS A 198 -11.13 16.71 13.44
CA LYS A 198 -10.16 15.60 13.39
C LYS A 198 -9.34 15.45 14.67
N GLY A 199 -8.87 16.56 15.26
CA GLY A 199 -8.10 16.52 16.51
C GLY A 199 -8.92 16.09 17.74
N LYS A 200 -10.21 16.44 17.80
CA LYS A 200 -11.10 16.03 18.90
C LYS A 200 -11.44 14.54 18.78
N ILE A 201 -11.75 14.11 17.56
CA ILE A 201 -12.08 12.70 17.26
C ILE A 201 -10.85 11.82 17.47
N SER A 202 -9.65 12.26 17.04
CA SER A 202 -8.38 11.56 17.30
C SER A 202 -8.18 11.24 18.79
N ARG A 203 -8.42 12.21 19.67
CA ARG A 203 -8.30 12.01 21.12
C ARG A 203 -9.33 11.03 21.66
N SER A 204 -10.58 11.15 21.23
CA SER A 204 -11.66 10.27 21.66
C SER A 204 -11.43 8.83 21.18
N LEU A 205 -11.04 8.67 19.90
CA LEU A 205 -10.72 7.40 19.29
C LEU A 205 -9.54 6.76 20.02
N ALA A 206 -8.42 7.46 20.21
CA ALA A 206 -7.26 6.90 20.90
C ALA A 206 -7.57 6.43 22.33
N ALA A 207 -8.44 7.13 23.06
CA ALA A 207 -8.89 6.70 24.38
C ALA A 207 -9.71 5.41 24.32
N LYS A 208 -10.61 5.26 23.34
CA LYS A 208 -11.41 4.05 23.14
C LYS A 208 -10.58 2.89 22.60
N THR A 209 -9.66 3.18 21.68
CA THR A 209 -8.68 2.22 21.15
C THR A 209 -7.80 1.68 22.27
N ALA A 210 -7.31 2.51 23.19
CA ALA A 210 -6.51 2.03 24.33
C ALA A 210 -7.30 1.10 25.26
N LEU A 211 -8.60 1.35 25.46
CA LEU A 211 -9.47 0.43 26.21
C LEU A 211 -9.67 -0.89 25.47
N ALA A 212 -9.95 -0.83 24.16
CA ALA A 212 -10.13 -2.02 23.32
C ALA A 212 -8.86 -2.88 23.27
N ILE A 213 -7.68 -2.26 23.11
CA ILE A 213 -6.39 -2.98 23.11
C ILE A 213 -6.17 -3.69 24.44
N ARG A 214 -6.49 -3.04 25.57
CA ARG A 214 -6.35 -3.67 26.89
C ARG A 214 -7.30 -4.83 27.07
N TYR A 215 -8.53 -4.69 26.58
CA TYR A 215 -9.48 -5.79 26.59
C TYR A 215 -8.97 -6.94 25.72
N ASP A 216 -8.61 -6.69 24.46
CA ASP A 216 -8.09 -7.72 23.55
C ASP A 216 -6.80 -8.40 24.09
N ALA A 217 -5.96 -7.68 24.82
CA ALA A 217 -4.72 -8.21 25.37
C ALA A 217 -4.87 -8.96 26.71
N LEU A 218 -5.92 -8.65 27.50
CA LEU A 218 -6.06 -9.11 28.89
C LEU A 218 -7.37 -9.87 29.17
N ALA A 219 -8.33 -9.87 28.25
CA ALA A 219 -9.65 -10.45 28.50
C ALA A 219 -9.65 -11.99 28.59
N ASP A 220 -8.58 -12.65 28.13
CA ASP A 220 -8.39 -14.11 28.25
C ASP A 220 -6.93 -14.44 28.65
N SER A 221 -6.52 -13.95 29.82
CA SER A 221 -5.42 -14.54 30.61
C SER A 221 -5.95 -15.09 31.93
#